data_AF-A0A2S2Q9T6-F1
#
_entry.id   AF-A0A2S2Q9T6-F1
#
_cell.length_a   1.000
_cell.length_b   1.000
_cell.length_c   1.000
_cell.angle_alpha   90.00
_cell.angle_beta   90.00
_cell.angle_gamma   90.00
#
_symmetry.space_group_name_H-M   'P 1'
#
loop_
_entity.id
_entity.type
_entity.pdbx_description
1 polymer ?
#
loop_
_entity_poly.entity_id
_entity_poly.type
_entity_poly.pdbx_seq_one_letter_code
_entity_poly.pdbx_strand_id
1 'polypeptide(L)'
;MEASLKPVEIFNLVRSIVQNVNINNFEEMAHTIISIPLKTIYIFENIVDIIYFRALNRPDFTVLYAKLCAYMANHAAFNKLHNYKTTFQNVLAQKIFDMFTSYYTRTPQNEVHKLKKNFMNSNMTPSFFKNILNSFHFQYYKRSLAHCKFIGELFKQGAFTEKNILSFIHELMKV
;
A
#
# COMPACT_ATOMS: atom_id res chain seq x y z
N MET A 1 -24.71 3.05 -24.88
CA MET A 1 -23.27 3.37 -24.93
C MET A 1 -22.90 3.83 -23.53
N GLU A 2 -22.47 2.91 -22.65
CA GLU A 2 -22.08 3.28 -21.29
C GLU A 2 -20.87 4.21 -21.36
N ALA A 3 -21.00 5.43 -20.86
CA ALA A 3 -19.89 6.34 -20.75
C ALA A 3 -18.87 5.73 -19.77
N SER A 4 -17.76 5.20 -20.30
CA SER A 4 -16.63 4.75 -19.49
C SER A 4 -16.10 5.93 -18.69
N LEU A 5 -16.09 5.83 -17.35
CA LEU A 5 -15.48 6.85 -16.50
C LEU A 5 -14.04 7.13 -16.93
N LYS A 6 -13.63 8.40 -16.90
CA LYS A 6 -12.24 8.79 -17.15
C LYS A 6 -11.37 8.33 -15.98
N PRO A 7 -10.08 7.98 -16.20
CA PRO A 7 -9.19 7.52 -15.14
C PRO A 7 -9.15 8.43 -13.89
N VAL A 8 -9.16 9.75 -14.09
CA VAL A 8 -9.17 10.73 -12.98
C VAL A 8 -10.41 10.59 -12.09
N GLU A 9 -11.58 10.36 -12.68
CA GLU A 9 -12.83 10.20 -11.94
C GLU A 9 -12.83 8.91 -11.13
N ILE A 10 -12.28 7.83 -11.70
CA ILE A 10 -12.06 6.55 -11.01
C ILE A 10 -11.16 6.75 -9.78
N PHE A 11 -10.05 7.47 -9.94
CA PHE A 11 -9.11 7.69 -8.83
C PHE A 11 -9.72 8.56 -7.73
N ASN A 12 -10.50 9.58 -8.09
CA ASN A 12 -11.22 10.41 -7.13
C ASN A 12 -12.29 9.62 -6.38
N LEU A 13 -13.02 8.75 -7.08
CA LEU A 13 -13.98 7.84 -6.46
C LEU A 13 -13.28 6.93 -5.44
N VAL A 14 -12.18 6.27 -5.82
CA VAL A 14 -11.43 5.36 -4.93
C VAL A 14 -10.88 6.12 -3.73
N ARG A 15 -10.37 7.34 -3.91
CA ARG A 15 -9.94 8.20 -2.79
C ARG A 15 -11.08 8.53 -1.83
N SER A 16 -12.26 8.87 -2.35
CA SER A 16 -13.45 9.12 -1.55
C SER A 16 -13.84 7.87 -0.74
N ILE A 17 -13.81 6.69 -1.37
CA ILE A 17 -14.13 5.42 -0.73
C ILE A 17 -13.15 5.15 0.43
N VAL A 18 -11.83 5.18 0.20
CA VAL A 18 -10.86 4.89 1.27
C VAL A 18 -10.81 5.98 2.37
N GLN A 19 -11.32 7.19 2.08
CA GLN A 19 -11.50 8.25 3.06
C GLN A 19 -12.66 7.94 4.01
N ASN A 20 -13.77 7.44 3.47
CA ASN A 20 -15.08 7.37 4.15
C ASN A 20 -15.52 5.95 4.55
N VAL A 21 -14.82 4.91 4.08
CA VAL A 21 -15.15 3.52 4.42
C VAL A 21 -15.07 3.27 5.92
N ASN A 22 -16.11 2.63 6.44
CA ASN A 22 -16.26 2.20 7.82
C ASN A 22 -17.03 0.87 7.84
N ILE A 23 -17.29 0.34 9.04
CA ILE A 23 -17.96 -0.98 9.20
C ILE A 23 -19.39 -0.95 8.65
N ASN A 24 -20.10 0.16 8.79
CA ASN A 24 -21.52 0.27 8.44
C ASN A 24 -21.76 0.43 6.94
N ASN A 25 -20.86 1.10 6.23
CA ASN A 25 -20.97 1.34 4.79
C ASN A 25 -20.04 0.46 3.94
N PHE A 26 -19.39 -0.54 4.54
CA PHE A 26 -18.35 -1.32 3.86
C PHE A 26 -18.88 -1.97 2.58
N GLU A 27 -20.04 -2.64 2.64
CA GLU A 27 -20.59 -3.37 1.48
C GLU A 27 -20.92 -2.41 0.33
N GLU A 28 -21.57 -1.28 0.61
CA GLU A 28 -21.87 -0.25 -0.39
C GLU A 28 -20.60 0.27 -1.08
N MET A 29 -19.58 0.58 -0.28
CA MET A 29 -18.28 1.06 -0.75
C MET A 29 -17.55 0.02 -1.60
N ALA A 30 -17.57 -1.25 -1.17
CA ALA A 30 -16.95 -2.36 -1.87
C ALA A 30 -17.64 -2.64 -3.22
N HIS A 31 -18.98 -2.64 -3.23
CA HIS A 31 -19.79 -2.76 -4.45
C HIS A 31 -19.49 -1.63 -5.43
N THR A 32 -19.36 -0.39 -4.94
CA THR A 32 -19.03 0.76 -5.78
C THR A 32 -17.68 0.59 -6.49
N ILE A 33 -16.67 0.03 -5.79
CA ILE A 33 -15.36 -0.25 -6.40
C ILE A 33 -15.47 -1.32 -7.50
N ILE A 34 -16.14 -2.45 -7.23
CA ILE A 34 -16.16 -3.56 -8.21
C ILE A 34 -16.99 -3.24 -9.47
N SER A 35 -17.88 -2.24 -9.38
CA SER A 35 -18.66 -1.73 -10.50
C SER A 35 -17.88 -0.81 -11.45
N ILE A 36 -16.61 -0.49 -11.16
CA ILE A 36 -15.77 0.29 -12.07
C ILE A 36 -15.55 -0.50 -13.38
N PRO A 37 -15.96 0.03 -14.55
CA PRO A 37 -15.96 -0.74 -15.81
C PRO A 37 -14.57 -0.83 -16.46
N LEU A 38 -13.71 0.17 -16.24
CA LEU A 38 -12.40 0.27 -16.89
C LEU A 38 -11.35 -0.51 -16.09
N LYS A 39 -10.90 -1.65 -16.64
CA LYS A 39 -9.98 -2.58 -15.97
C LYS A 39 -8.69 -2.74 -16.78
N THR A 40 -7.78 -1.80 -16.62
CA THR A 40 -6.42 -1.85 -17.19
C THR A 40 -5.40 -2.00 -16.06
N ILE A 41 -4.17 -2.43 -16.40
CA ILE A 41 -3.07 -2.53 -15.43
C ILE A 41 -2.86 -1.18 -14.75
N TYR A 42 -2.82 -0.09 -15.53
CA TYR A 42 -2.68 1.27 -15.02
C TYR A 42 -3.75 1.64 -13.99
N ILE A 43 -5.02 1.31 -14.24
CA ILE A 43 -6.09 1.58 -13.28
C ILE A 43 -5.89 0.78 -11.99
N PHE A 44 -5.58 -0.52 -12.10
CA PHE A 44 -5.37 -1.37 -10.93
C PHE A 44 -4.17 -0.92 -10.10
N GLU A 45 -3.05 -0.60 -10.72
CA GLU A 45 -1.88 -0.06 -10.01
C GLU A 45 -2.21 1.20 -9.22
N ASN A 46 -2.96 2.14 -9.81
CA ASN A 46 -3.35 3.37 -9.12
C ASN A 46 -4.35 3.12 -7.98
N ILE A 47 -5.29 2.17 -8.15
CA ILE A 47 -6.18 1.74 -7.06
C ILE A 47 -5.35 1.20 -5.89
N VAL A 48 -4.36 0.34 -6.19
CA VAL A 48 -3.46 -0.24 -5.19
C VAL A 48 -2.66 0.85 -4.49
N ASP A 49 -2.09 1.81 -5.22
CA ASP A 49 -1.34 2.92 -4.65
C ASP A 49 -2.20 3.72 -3.66
N ILE A 50 -3.43 4.09 -4.07
CA ILE A 50 -4.35 4.86 -3.21
C ILE A 50 -4.66 4.11 -1.91
N ILE A 51 -5.00 2.82 -2.00
CA ILE A 51 -5.33 2.00 -0.83
C ILE A 51 -4.10 1.79 0.06
N TYR A 52 -2.95 1.49 -0.54
CA TYR A 52 -1.70 1.25 0.18
C TYR A 52 -1.27 2.49 0.97
N PHE A 53 -1.18 3.66 0.32
CA PHE A 53 -0.81 4.88 1.02
C PHE A 53 -1.80 5.21 2.13
N ARG A 54 -3.09 4.97 1.92
CA ARG A 54 -4.10 5.18 2.95
C ARG A 54 -3.92 4.23 4.14
N ALA A 55 -3.69 2.95 3.89
CA ALA A 55 -3.50 1.95 4.93
C ALA A 55 -2.30 2.24 5.84
N LEU A 56 -1.23 2.78 5.27
CA LEU A 56 -0.04 3.12 6.04
C LEU A 56 -0.17 4.45 6.81
N ASN A 57 -1.02 5.35 6.33
CA ASN A 57 -1.29 6.62 7.00
C ASN A 57 -2.39 6.49 8.07
N ARG A 58 -3.24 5.46 7.98
CA ARG A 58 -4.33 5.17 8.92
C ARG A 58 -4.30 3.72 9.39
N PRO A 59 -3.30 3.34 10.21
CA PRO A 59 -3.07 1.95 10.63
C PRO A 59 -4.24 1.32 11.41
N ASP A 60 -5.12 2.13 12.00
CA ASP A 60 -6.31 1.64 12.73
C ASP A 60 -7.39 1.11 11.78
N PHE A 61 -7.40 1.59 10.53
CA PHE A 61 -8.37 1.23 9.50
C PHE A 61 -7.82 0.19 8.51
N THR A 62 -6.58 -0.28 8.72
CA THR A 62 -5.90 -1.26 7.85
C THR A 62 -6.74 -2.50 7.56
N VAL A 63 -7.50 -3.00 8.54
CA VAL A 63 -8.38 -4.16 8.37
C VAL A 63 -9.43 -3.92 7.28
N LEU A 64 -10.06 -2.73 7.26
CA LEU A 64 -11.06 -2.38 6.24
C LEU A 64 -10.43 -2.24 4.85
N TYR A 65 -9.23 -1.66 4.77
CA TYR A 65 -8.51 -1.53 3.51
C TYR A 65 -8.10 -2.89 2.95
N ALA A 66 -7.63 -3.81 3.80
CA ALA A 66 -7.35 -5.18 3.41
C ALA A 66 -8.60 -5.93 2.98
N LYS A 67 -9.74 -5.71 3.66
CA LYS A 67 -11.03 -6.29 3.29
C LYS A 67 -11.51 -5.78 1.92
N LEU A 68 -11.31 -4.51 1.59
CA LEU A 68 -11.57 -3.97 0.23
C LEU A 68 -10.70 -4.67 -0.83
N CYS A 69 -9.40 -4.84 -0.57
CA CYS A 69 -8.49 -5.57 -1.45
C CYS A 69 -8.94 -7.02 -1.67
N ALA A 70 -9.33 -7.72 -0.60
CA ALA A 70 -9.84 -9.09 -0.68
C ALA A 70 -11.14 -9.16 -1.50
N TYR A 71 -12.06 -8.21 -1.28
CA TYR A 71 -13.31 -8.13 -2.02
C TYR A 71 -13.07 -8.01 -3.53
N MET A 72 -12.16 -7.12 -3.95
CA MET A 72 -11.75 -6.99 -5.35
C MET A 72 -11.05 -8.24 -5.90
N ALA A 73 -10.13 -8.83 -5.13
CA ALA A 73 -9.36 -10.01 -5.53
C ALA A 73 -10.23 -11.26 -5.69
N ASN A 74 -11.26 -11.41 -4.86
CA ASN A 74 -12.15 -12.57 -4.86
C ASN A 74 -13.36 -12.39 -5.79
N HIS A 75 -13.65 -11.18 -6.26
CA HIS A 75 -14.74 -10.94 -7.20
C HIS A 75 -14.34 -11.32 -8.64
N ALA A 76 -14.88 -12.44 -9.14
CA ALA A 76 -14.46 -13.06 -10.41
C ALA A 76 -14.42 -12.11 -11.63
N ALA A 77 -15.41 -11.22 -11.77
CA ALA A 77 -15.47 -10.28 -12.88
C ALA A 77 -14.54 -9.07 -12.70
N PHE A 78 -14.21 -8.69 -11.46
CA PHE A 78 -13.30 -7.57 -11.20
C PHE A 78 -11.85 -8.02 -11.25
N ASN A 79 -11.56 -9.19 -10.68
CA ASN A 79 -10.21 -9.72 -10.61
C ASN A 79 -9.60 -10.00 -12.00
N LYS A 80 -10.41 -10.19 -13.05
CA LYS A 80 -9.94 -10.41 -14.42
C LYS A 80 -9.72 -9.08 -15.16
N LEU A 81 -8.53 -8.90 -15.74
CA LEU A 81 -8.30 -7.83 -16.72
C LEU A 81 -8.94 -8.16 -18.08
N HIS A 82 -9.25 -7.10 -18.83
CA HIS A 82 -9.79 -7.18 -20.20
C HIS A 82 -8.93 -8.01 -21.17
N ASN A 83 -7.61 -8.11 -20.96
CA ASN A 83 -6.69 -8.87 -21.81
C ASN A 83 -6.30 -10.26 -21.26
N TYR A 84 -6.89 -10.69 -20.14
CA TYR A 84 -6.73 -11.99 -19.45
C TYR A 84 -5.32 -12.44 -19.04
N LYS A 85 -4.27 -11.65 -19.28
CA LYS A 85 -2.88 -12.06 -18.96
C LYS A 85 -2.52 -11.96 -17.48
N THR A 86 -3.30 -11.23 -16.69
CA THR A 86 -3.05 -11.06 -15.26
C THR A 86 -4.34 -10.75 -14.50
N THR A 87 -4.25 -10.72 -13.17
CA THR A 87 -5.37 -10.48 -12.26
C THR A 87 -5.13 -9.27 -11.37
N PHE A 88 -6.20 -8.72 -10.78
CA PHE A 88 -6.05 -7.69 -9.75
C PHE A 88 -5.17 -8.18 -8.60
N GLN A 89 -5.37 -9.43 -8.13
CA GLN A 89 -4.54 -10.02 -7.08
C GLN A 89 -3.05 -10.02 -7.42
N ASN A 90 -2.69 -10.36 -8.66
CA ASN A 90 -1.30 -10.33 -9.10
C ASN A 90 -0.72 -8.91 -9.14
N VAL A 91 -1.50 -7.93 -9.64
CA VAL A 91 -1.10 -6.52 -9.65
C VAL A 91 -0.94 -5.99 -8.22
N LEU A 92 -1.89 -6.29 -7.34
CA LEU A 92 -1.86 -5.95 -5.92
C LEU A 92 -0.58 -6.49 -5.25
N ALA A 93 -0.30 -7.78 -5.41
CA ALA A 93 0.85 -8.42 -4.80
C ALA A 93 2.17 -7.83 -5.32
N GLN A 94 2.33 -7.72 -6.64
CA GLN A 94 3.55 -7.19 -7.25
C GLN A 94 3.79 -5.74 -6.84
N LYS A 95 2.77 -4.89 -6.96
CA LYS A 95 2.89 -3.45 -6.68
C LYS A 95 3.19 -3.18 -5.20
N ILE A 96 2.54 -3.89 -4.28
CA ILE A 96 2.84 -3.78 -2.84
C ILE A 96 4.25 -4.31 -2.54
N PHE A 97 4.67 -5.41 -3.16
CA PHE A 97 6.03 -5.95 -2.99
C PHE A 97 7.10 -4.97 -3.46
N ASP A 98 6.90 -4.30 -4.59
CA ASP A 98 7.84 -3.29 -5.11
C ASP A 98 7.93 -2.07 -4.19
N MET A 99 6.79 -1.55 -3.72
CA MET A 99 6.76 -0.43 -2.76
C MET A 99 7.39 -0.79 -1.42
N PHE A 100 7.14 -2.02 -0.94
CA PHE A 100 7.74 -2.56 0.27
C PHE A 100 9.26 -2.65 0.13
N THR A 101 9.75 -3.32 -0.91
CA THR A 101 11.18 -3.52 -1.18
C THR A 101 11.90 -2.17 -1.34
N SER A 102 11.31 -1.23 -2.08
CA SER A 102 11.88 0.11 -2.25
C SER A 102 12.00 0.87 -0.93
N TYR A 103 11.12 0.63 0.03
CA TYR A 103 11.19 1.26 1.34
C TYR A 103 12.36 0.73 2.18
N TYR A 104 12.59 -0.59 2.19
CA TYR A 104 13.65 -1.20 2.99
C TYR A 104 15.04 -1.06 2.36
N THR A 105 15.15 -1.13 1.03
CA THR A 105 16.44 -1.08 0.33
C THR A 105 17.02 0.33 0.20
N ARG A 106 16.19 1.37 0.20
CA ARG A 106 16.64 2.74 -0.13
C ARG A 106 16.58 3.72 1.01
N THR A 107 15.70 3.54 1.99
CA THR A 107 15.39 4.59 2.96
C THR A 107 16.36 4.64 4.15
N PRO A 108 16.70 3.54 4.86
CA PRO A 108 17.47 3.62 6.10
C PRO A 108 18.92 4.08 5.86
N GLN A 109 19.64 3.41 4.97
CA GLN A 109 21.07 3.60 4.79
C GLN A 109 21.36 4.97 4.17
N ASN A 110 20.60 5.36 3.15
CA ASN A 110 20.79 6.64 2.48
C ASN A 110 20.44 7.83 3.39
N GLU A 111 19.33 7.76 4.13
CA GLU A 111 18.95 8.84 5.04
C GLU A 111 19.91 8.95 6.22
N VAL A 112 20.35 7.84 6.83
CA VAL A 112 21.36 7.88 7.88
C VAL A 112 22.69 8.42 7.36
N HIS A 113 23.12 8.03 6.16
CA HIS A 113 24.33 8.56 5.54
C HIS A 113 24.22 10.08 5.28
N LYS A 114 23.09 10.53 4.74
CA LYS A 114 22.79 11.95 4.50
C LYS A 114 22.76 12.76 5.80
N LEU A 115 22.12 12.22 6.85
CA LEU A 115 22.09 12.84 8.17
C LEU A 115 23.50 12.97 8.76
N LYS A 116 24.33 11.92 8.67
CA LYS A 116 25.74 11.97 9.10
C LYS A 116 26.53 13.01 8.31
N LYS A 117 26.38 13.07 6.99
CA LYS A 117 27.05 14.06 6.14
C LYS A 117 26.63 15.49 6.51
N ASN A 118 25.34 15.73 6.73
CA ASN A 118 24.84 17.03 7.15
C ASN A 118 25.37 17.44 8.53
N PHE A 119 25.48 16.49 9.47
CA PHE A 119 26.10 16.73 10.77
C PHE A 119 27.57 17.17 10.63
N MET A 120 28.35 16.50 9.78
CA MET A 120 29.75 16.86 9.54
C MET A 120 29.93 18.22 8.85
N ASN A 121 28.93 18.66 8.06
CA ASN A 121 29.01 19.87 7.23
C ASN A 121 28.24 21.06 7.82
N SER A 122 27.75 20.98 9.06
CA SER A 122 26.96 22.04 9.69
C SER A 122 27.37 22.27 11.15
N ASN A 123 26.96 23.40 11.72
CA ASN A 123 27.18 23.72 13.14
C ASN A 123 26.18 22.99 14.06
N MET A 124 25.73 21.79 13.67
CA MET A 124 24.76 21.00 14.39
C MET A 124 25.37 20.43 15.67
N THR A 125 24.70 20.60 16.81
CA THR A 125 25.17 20.00 18.06
C THR A 125 24.98 18.48 18.06
N PRO A 126 25.82 17.70 18.75
CA PRO A 126 25.63 16.25 18.88
C PRO A 126 24.27 15.86 19.46
N SER A 127 23.73 16.68 20.37
CA SER A 127 22.40 16.47 20.96
C SER A 127 21.29 16.62 19.92
N PHE A 128 21.34 17.68 19.10
CA PHE A 128 20.36 17.88 18.03
C PHE A 128 20.43 16.78 16.96
N PHE A 129 21.65 16.36 16.58
CA PHE A 129 21.86 15.24 15.68
C PHE A 129 21.24 13.94 16.21
N LYS A 130 21.50 13.61 17.48
CA LYS A 130 20.92 12.43 18.13
C LYS A 130 19.39 12.47 18.12
N ASN A 131 18.79 13.64 18.36
CA ASN A 131 17.33 13.80 18.33
C ASN A 131 16.76 13.57 16.93
N ILE A 132 17.39 14.09 15.86
CA ILE A 132 16.96 13.83 14.49
C ILE A 132 17.08 12.35 14.14
N LEU A 133 18.21 11.73 14.50
CA LEU A 133 18.45 10.30 14.23
C LEU A 133 17.42 9.42 14.95
N ASN A 134 17.12 9.70 16.22
CA ASN A 134 16.09 9.00 16.97
C ASN A 134 14.69 9.18 16.36
N SER A 135 14.35 10.41 15.94
CA SER A 135 13.09 10.68 15.26
C SER A 135 12.98 9.89 13.95
N PHE A 136 14.06 9.87 13.16
CA PHE A 136 14.13 9.06 11.94
C PHE A 136 13.91 7.57 12.22
N HIS A 137 14.65 6.99 13.18
CA HIS A 137 14.47 5.58 13.56
C HIS A 137 13.06 5.27 14.05
N PHE A 138 12.46 6.15 14.85
CA PHE A 138 11.10 5.99 15.33
C PHE A 138 10.09 5.99 14.18
N GLN A 139 10.19 6.93 13.24
CA GLN A 139 9.30 6.99 12.08
C GLN A 139 9.51 5.79 11.15
N TYR A 140 10.77 5.38 10.97
CA TYR A 140 11.11 4.19 10.19
C TYR A 140 10.49 2.93 10.79
N TYR A 141 10.65 2.73 12.10
CA TYR A 141 10.07 1.60 12.82
C TYR A 141 8.53 1.61 12.74
N LYS A 142 7.90 2.77 13.00
CA LYS A 142 6.45 2.93 12.95
C LYS A 142 5.89 2.58 11.57
N ARG A 143 6.54 3.04 10.50
CA ARG A 143 6.12 2.78 9.13
C ARG A 143 6.37 1.32 8.72
N SER A 144 7.48 0.73 9.17
CA SER A 144 7.76 -0.71 8.98
C SER A 144 6.68 -1.58 9.62
N LEU A 145 6.27 -1.25 10.86
CA LEU A 145 5.17 -1.94 11.55
C LEU A 145 3.85 -1.80 10.78
N ALA A 146 3.56 -0.61 10.24
CA ALA A 146 2.38 -0.39 9.41
C ALA A 146 2.39 -1.24 8.13
N HIS A 147 3.54 -1.40 7.47
CA HIS A 147 3.68 -2.31 6.32
C HIS A 147 3.37 -3.75 6.72
N CYS A 148 4.03 -4.26 7.77
CA CYS A 148 3.83 -5.63 8.24
C CYS A 148 2.38 -5.89 8.64
N LYS A 149 1.75 -4.94 9.36
CA LYS A 149 0.33 -5.03 9.71
C LYS A 149 -0.56 -5.11 8.47
N PHE A 150 -0.33 -4.26 7.46
CA PHE A 150 -1.15 -4.27 6.26
C PHE A 150 -0.99 -5.55 5.44
N ILE A 151 0.24 -6.03 5.27
CA ILE A 151 0.53 -7.29 4.57
C ILE A 151 -0.11 -8.47 5.30
N GLY A 152 0.01 -8.53 6.63
CA GLY A 152 -0.62 -9.56 7.45
C GLY A 152 -2.14 -9.54 7.32
N GLU A 153 -2.77 -8.37 7.33
CA GLU A 153 -4.22 -8.25 7.11
C GLU A 153 -4.62 -8.62 5.67
N LEU A 154 -3.83 -8.28 4.65
CA LEU A 154 -4.10 -8.72 3.27
C LEU A 154 -4.14 -10.25 3.14
N PHE A 155 -3.24 -10.95 3.83
CA PHE A 155 -3.27 -12.41 3.87
C PHE A 155 -4.45 -12.95 4.67
N LYS A 156 -4.67 -12.42 5.88
CA LYS A 156 -5.77 -12.83 6.75
C LYS A 156 -7.15 -12.68 6.08
N GLN A 157 -7.35 -11.65 5.27
CA GLN A 157 -8.60 -11.42 4.54
C GLN A 157 -8.69 -12.22 3.22
N GLY A 158 -7.65 -12.97 2.84
CA GLY A 158 -7.61 -13.76 1.60
C GLY A 158 -7.29 -12.95 0.34
N ALA A 159 -6.81 -11.71 0.46
CA ALA A 159 -6.30 -10.95 -0.68
C ALA A 159 -4.94 -11.50 -1.16
N PHE A 160 -4.12 -12.02 -0.24
CA PHE A 160 -2.83 -12.64 -0.52
C PHE A 160 -2.85 -14.15 -0.32
N THR A 161 -2.04 -14.83 -1.12
CA THR A 161 -1.74 -16.26 -0.99
C THR A 161 -0.53 -16.49 -0.09
N GLU A 162 -0.32 -17.74 0.33
CA GLU A 162 0.89 -18.14 1.08
C GLU A 162 2.18 -17.76 0.34
N LYS A 163 2.21 -17.98 -0.98
CA LYS A 163 3.34 -17.59 -1.84
C LYS A 163 3.64 -16.10 -1.74
N ASN A 164 2.62 -15.25 -1.69
CA ASN A 164 2.82 -13.81 -1.56
C ASN A 164 3.49 -13.48 -0.21
N ILE A 165 2.96 -14.01 0.90
CA ILE A 165 3.51 -13.75 2.25
C ILE A 165 4.94 -14.26 2.39
N LEU A 166 5.24 -15.46 1.90
CA LEU A 166 6.60 -16.00 1.93
C LEU A 166 7.60 -15.07 1.23
N SER A 167 7.23 -14.47 0.09
CA SER A 167 8.08 -13.47 -0.57
C SER A 167 8.35 -12.25 0.31
N PHE A 168 7.34 -11.71 1.01
CA PHE A 168 7.53 -10.57 1.92
C PHE A 168 8.42 -10.93 3.12
N ILE A 169 8.25 -12.12 3.70
CA ILE A 169 9.11 -12.60 4.79
C ILE A 169 10.55 -12.73 4.31
N HIS A 170 10.76 -13.32 3.14
CA HIS A 170 12.10 -13.43 2.53
C HIS A 170 12.75 -12.06 2.32
N GLU A 171 11.99 -11.05 1.92
CA GLU A 171 12.52 -9.69 1.76
C GLU A 171 12.86 -9.04 3.10
N LEU A 172 12.02 -9.23 4.13
CA LEU A 172 12.31 -8.74 5.49
C LEU A 172 13.59 -9.31 6.08
N MET A 173 13.92 -10.56 5.77
CA MET A 173 15.14 -11.20 6.27
C MET A 173 16.43 -10.64 5.65
N LYS A 174 16.34 -9.78 4.62
CA LYS A 174 17.49 -9.13 3.99
C LYS A 174 17.83 -7.75 4.58
N VAL A 175 16.96 -7.22 5.44
CA VAL A 175 17.05 -5.88 6.04
C VAL A 175 17.86 -5.94 7.33
#